data_AF-A0A3D5TJL2-F1
#
_entry.id   AF-A0A3D5TJL2-F1
#
_cell.length_a   1.000
_cell.length_b   1.000
_cell.length_c   1.000
_cell.angle_alpha   90.00
_cell.angle_beta   90.00
_cell.angle_gamma   90.00
#
_symmetry.space_group_name_H-M   'P 1'
#
loop_
_entity.id
_entity.type
_entity.pdbx_description
1 polymer ?
#
loop_
_entity_poly.entity_id
_entity_poly.type
_entity_poly.pdbx_seq_one_letter_code
_entity_poly.pdbx_strand_id
1 'polypeptide(L)'
;MKPIVIIYHHNCPDGFSGAWAAYKKFGNKAEYIGGKHREIPPVVKNKEVYFIDFSYPPKIIKDFIKNNKRVTIIDHHVTAQESAEMTQDYLFDIKHSGAVLAWKYFHPKKPIPQFLKHVEDVDLWSFKLANSREIMTYIDTFEFTFP
;
A
#
# COMPACT_ATOMS: atom_id res chain seq x y z
N MET A 1 9.87 17.47 -1.91
CA MET A 1 9.32 16.14 -2.21
C MET A 1 10.10 15.41 -3.30
N LYS A 2 10.34 14.11 -3.14
CA LYS A 2 11.07 13.26 -4.11
C LYS A 2 10.25 13.03 -5.40
N PRO A 3 10.82 12.50 -6.50
CA PRO A 3 10.08 12.24 -7.74
C PRO A 3 9.00 11.16 -7.62
N ILE A 4 9.22 10.19 -6.72
CA ILE A 4 8.32 9.07 -6.43
C ILE A 4 7.72 9.31 -5.04
N VAL A 5 6.41 9.18 -4.92
CA VAL A 5 5.67 9.33 -3.66
C VAL A 5 4.83 8.08 -3.43
N ILE A 6 5.00 7.47 -2.27
CA ILE A 6 4.22 6.32 -1.78
C ILE A 6 3.29 6.85 -0.69
N ILE A 7 1.98 6.79 -0.94
CA ILE A 7 0.93 7.08 0.03
C ILE A 7 0.36 5.74 0.47
N TYR A 8 0.38 5.46 1.76
CA TYR A 8 -0.04 4.15 2.29
C TYR A 8 -0.95 4.30 3.50
N HIS A 9 -1.78 3.30 3.78
CA HIS A 9 -2.66 3.34 4.94
C HIS A 9 -1.85 3.44 6.25
N HIS A 10 -2.01 4.55 6.96
CA HIS A 10 -1.22 4.86 8.16
C HIS A 10 -1.66 4.03 9.38
N ASN A 11 -0.70 3.65 10.23
CA ASN A 11 -0.91 2.81 11.42
C ASN A 11 -1.66 1.49 11.14
N CYS A 12 -1.54 0.98 9.92
CA CYS A 12 -2.04 -0.32 9.50
C CYS A 12 -0.83 -1.24 9.22
N PRO A 13 -0.75 -2.44 9.83
CA PRO A 13 0.31 -3.39 9.50
C PRO A 13 0.33 -3.77 8.02
N ASP A 14 -0.84 -3.86 7.38
CA ASP A 14 -0.95 -4.14 5.95
C ASP A 14 -0.43 -2.97 5.11
N GLY A 15 -0.97 -1.76 5.32
CA GLY A 15 -0.50 -0.55 4.66
C GLY A 15 0.99 -0.26 4.83
N PHE A 16 1.52 -0.39 6.04
CA PHE A 16 2.96 -0.20 6.28
C PHE A 16 3.80 -1.30 5.62
N SER A 17 3.38 -2.55 5.68
CA SER A 17 4.08 -3.66 5.03
C SER A 17 4.07 -3.54 3.50
N GLY A 18 2.99 -3.00 2.93
CA GLY A 18 2.92 -2.65 1.51
C GLY A 18 3.84 -1.49 1.14
N ALA A 19 3.92 -0.45 1.99
CA ALA A 19 4.90 0.62 1.84
C ALA A 19 6.34 0.12 1.97
N TRP A 20 6.60 -0.84 2.85
CA TRP A 20 7.88 -1.53 2.96
C TRP A 20 8.22 -2.30 1.67
N ALA A 21 7.27 -2.95 1.02
CA ALA A 21 7.50 -3.59 -0.27
C ALA A 21 7.97 -2.56 -1.33
N ALA A 22 7.38 -1.36 -1.33
CA ALA A 22 7.85 -0.24 -2.15
C ALA A 22 9.24 0.27 -1.71
N TYR A 23 9.52 0.33 -0.41
CA TYR A 23 10.85 0.65 0.14
C TYR A 23 11.93 -0.31 -0.33
N LYS A 24 11.66 -1.61 -0.37
CA LYS A 24 12.61 -2.60 -0.92
C LYS A 24 12.92 -2.38 -2.40
N LYS A 25 12.10 -1.64 -3.14
CA LYS A 25 12.35 -1.29 -4.55
C LYS A 25 13.00 0.09 -4.71
N PHE A 26 12.48 1.10 -4.04
CA PHE A 26 12.87 2.50 -4.28
C PHE A 26 13.83 3.05 -3.23
N GLY A 27 13.79 2.54 -1.99
CA GLY A 27 14.55 3.04 -0.86
C GLY A 27 14.50 4.57 -0.76
N ASN A 28 15.67 5.20 -0.62
CA ASN A 28 15.79 6.64 -0.50
C ASN A 28 15.40 7.44 -1.76
N LYS A 29 15.01 6.81 -2.86
CA LYS A 29 14.52 7.51 -4.08
C LYS A 29 13.05 7.91 -3.98
N ALA A 30 12.29 7.33 -3.05
CA ALA A 30 10.89 7.66 -2.82
C ALA A 30 10.64 8.33 -1.46
N GLU A 31 9.52 9.04 -1.38
CA GLU A 31 8.99 9.63 -0.17
C GLU A 31 7.77 8.83 0.27
N TYR A 32 7.65 8.57 1.57
CA TYR A 32 6.65 7.68 2.14
C TYR A 32 5.76 8.50 3.06
N ILE A 33 4.46 8.54 2.78
CA ILE A 33 3.49 9.38 3.48
C ILE A 33 2.36 8.49 3.97
N GLY A 34 2.15 8.44 5.28
CA GLY A 34 0.97 7.80 5.85
C GLY A 34 -0.28 8.61 5.52
N GLY A 35 -1.22 8.01 4.81
CA GLY A 35 -2.54 8.54 4.52
C GLY A 35 -3.62 7.91 5.39
N LYS A 36 -4.70 8.65 5.64
CA LYS A 36 -5.90 8.14 6.30
C LYS A 36 -7.15 8.54 5.53
N HIS A 37 -8.20 7.73 5.68
CA HIS A 37 -9.53 8.11 5.21
C HIS A 37 -9.96 9.43 5.86
N ARG A 38 -10.65 10.27 5.07
CA ARG A 38 -11.29 11.53 5.50
C ARG A 38 -10.32 12.63 5.96
N GLU A 39 -9.01 12.42 5.89
CA GLU A 39 -8.02 13.48 6.06
C GLU A 39 -7.73 14.20 4.72
N ILE A 40 -7.18 15.41 4.82
CA ILE A 40 -6.79 16.19 3.64
C ILE A 40 -5.65 15.46 2.93
N PRO A 41 -5.78 15.17 1.62
CA PRO A 41 -4.72 14.50 0.88
C PRO A 41 -3.45 15.37 0.81
N PRO A 42 -2.25 14.77 0.79
CA PRO A 42 -1.02 15.52 0.63
C PRO A 42 -1.01 16.24 -0.72
N VAL A 43 -0.44 17.45 -0.75
CA VAL A 43 -0.30 18.21 -1.99
C VAL A 43 0.87 17.66 -2.80
N VAL A 44 0.56 16.86 -3.82
CA VAL A 44 1.55 16.22 -4.69
C VAL A 44 1.33 16.64 -6.15
N LYS A 45 2.38 17.17 -6.80
CA LYS A 45 2.35 17.61 -8.21
C LYS A 45 3.57 17.13 -8.99
N ASN A 46 3.33 16.77 -10.25
CA ASN A 46 4.34 16.35 -11.23
C ASN A 46 5.19 15.16 -10.75
N LYS A 47 4.59 14.23 -10.00
CA LYS A 47 5.25 13.03 -9.43
C LYS A 47 4.74 11.74 -10.05
N GLU A 48 5.44 10.64 -9.78
CA GLU A 48 4.88 9.29 -9.86
C GLU A 48 4.36 8.91 -8.46
N VAL A 49 3.06 8.64 -8.36
CA VAL A 49 2.35 8.45 -7.09
C VAL A 49 1.81 7.03 -7.02
N TYR A 50 2.09 6.35 -5.92
CA TYR A 50 1.51 5.06 -5.59
C TYR A 50 0.65 5.19 -4.35
N PHE A 51 -0.54 4.60 -4.40
CA PHE A 51 -1.42 4.40 -3.26
C PHE A 51 -1.41 2.91 -2.90
N ILE A 52 -1.23 2.57 -1.62
CA ILE A 52 -1.11 1.19 -1.15
C ILE A 52 -2.04 0.96 0.04
N ASP A 53 -2.84 -0.11 -0.03
CA ASP A 53 -3.81 -0.54 1.01
C ASP A 53 -4.89 0.51 1.33
N PHE A 54 -5.08 1.47 0.42
CA PHE A 54 -5.97 2.60 0.63
C PHE A 54 -6.12 3.40 -0.67
N SER A 55 -7.30 4.01 -0.85
CA SER A 55 -7.51 5.08 -1.83
C SER A 55 -8.39 6.20 -1.27
N TYR A 56 -8.15 7.42 -1.74
CA TYR A 56 -9.12 8.51 -1.62
C TYR A 56 -10.32 8.28 -2.57
N PRO A 57 -11.46 8.97 -2.37
CA PRO A 57 -12.61 8.87 -3.27
C PRO A 57 -12.30 9.31 -4.72
N PRO A 58 -13.10 8.86 -5.71
CA PRO A 58 -12.89 9.11 -7.14
C PRO A 58 -12.61 10.57 -7.50
N LYS A 59 -13.33 11.52 -6.87
CA LYS A 59 -13.15 12.95 -7.10
C LYS A 59 -11.72 13.42 -6.78
N ILE A 60 -11.14 12.94 -5.69
CA ILE A 60 -9.78 13.30 -5.27
C ILE A 60 -8.77 12.60 -6.18
N ILE A 61 -8.96 11.32 -6.48
CA ILE A 61 -8.04 10.57 -7.35
C ILE A 61 -7.98 11.16 -8.75
N LYS A 62 -9.10 11.68 -9.28
CA LYS A 62 -9.13 12.42 -10.54
C LYS A 62 -8.22 13.65 -10.53
N ASP A 63 -8.18 14.37 -9.41
CA ASP A 63 -7.26 15.51 -9.24
C ASP A 63 -5.80 15.05 -9.15
N PHE A 64 -5.51 13.93 -8.47
CA PHE A 64 -4.17 13.34 -8.47
C PHE A 64 -3.71 12.98 -9.88
N ILE A 65 -4.56 12.30 -10.66
CA ILE A 65 -4.29 11.89 -12.05
C ILE A 65 -3.98 13.12 -12.91
N LYS A 66 -4.77 14.19 -12.79
CA LYS A 66 -4.57 15.42 -13.57
C LYS A 66 -3.26 16.13 -13.24
N ASN A 67 -2.83 16.09 -11.98
CA ASN A 67 -1.72 16.91 -11.49
C ASN A 67 -0.37 16.16 -11.42
N ASN A 68 -0.34 14.86 -11.69
CA ASN A 68 0.84 14.01 -11.54
C ASN A 68 1.16 13.24 -12.84
N LYS A 69 2.41 12.78 -12.97
CA LYS A 69 2.89 12.08 -14.17
C LYS A 69 2.24 10.72 -14.31
N ARG A 70 2.04 10.03 -13.19
CA ARG A 70 1.42 8.71 -13.11
C ARG A 70 0.84 8.53 -11.72
N VAL A 71 -0.34 7.94 -11.66
CA VAL A 71 -0.95 7.46 -10.43
C VAL A 71 -1.17 5.97 -10.56
N THR A 72 -0.86 5.24 -9.50
CA THR A 72 -1.09 3.80 -9.40
C THR A 72 -1.73 3.46 -8.07
N ILE A 73 -2.80 2.67 -8.08
CA ILE A 73 -3.44 2.17 -6.87
C ILE A 73 -3.21 0.66 -6.76
N ILE A 74 -2.76 0.22 -5.58
CA ILE A 74 -2.56 -1.18 -5.22
C ILE A 74 -3.39 -1.42 -3.97
N ASP A 75 -4.53 -2.09 -4.12
CA ASP A 75 -5.54 -2.15 -3.05
C ASP A 75 -6.40 -3.41 -3.17
N HIS A 76 -7.09 -3.74 -2.09
CA HIS A 76 -7.98 -4.89 -1.96
C HIS A 76 -9.36 -4.50 -1.38
N HIS A 77 -9.52 -3.26 -0.91
CA HIS A 77 -10.80 -2.76 -0.40
C HIS A 77 -11.80 -2.57 -1.54
N VAL A 78 -12.96 -3.24 -1.49
CA VAL A 78 -14.03 -3.08 -2.50
C VAL A 78 -14.40 -1.61 -2.72
N THR A 79 -14.36 -0.79 -1.67
CA THR A 79 -14.65 0.65 -1.75
C THR A 79 -13.62 1.46 -2.56
N ALA A 80 -12.42 0.92 -2.78
CA ALA A 80 -11.36 1.55 -3.54
C ALA A 80 -11.35 1.14 -5.02
N GLN A 81 -12.11 0.11 -5.41
CA GLN A 81 -12.06 -0.47 -6.75
C GLN A 81 -12.33 0.57 -7.85
N GLU A 82 -13.40 1.35 -7.72
CA GLU A 82 -13.74 2.41 -8.69
C GLU A 82 -12.57 3.40 -8.84
N SER A 83 -11.94 3.78 -7.74
CA SER A 83 -10.82 4.72 -7.77
C SER A 83 -9.58 4.09 -8.42
N ALA A 84 -9.32 2.81 -8.16
CA ALA A 84 -8.20 2.07 -8.73
C ALA A 84 -8.31 1.98 -10.25
N GLU A 85 -9.48 1.59 -10.76
CA GLU A 85 -9.74 1.40 -12.19
C GLU A 85 -9.66 2.71 -13.00
N MET A 86 -9.76 3.87 -12.34
CA MET A 86 -9.56 5.18 -12.99
C MET A 86 -8.10 5.54 -13.24
N THR A 87 -7.15 4.88 -12.56
CA THR A 87 -5.73 5.23 -12.64
C THR A 87 -5.05 4.65 -13.87
N GLN A 88 -3.88 5.19 -14.22
CA GLN A 88 -3.14 4.76 -15.41
C GLN A 88 -2.60 3.32 -15.28
N ASP A 89 -2.45 2.82 -14.07
CA ASP A 89 -2.03 1.46 -13.76
C ASP A 89 -2.53 1.08 -12.37
N TYR A 90 -2.91 -0.16 -12.14
CA TYR A 90 -3.41 -0.61 -10.84
C TYR A 90 -3.17 -2.11 -10.65
N LEU A 91 -3.20 -2.54 -9.39
CA LEU A 91 -3.31 -3.95 -9.04
C LEU A 91 -4.35 -4.09 -7.94
N PHE A 92 -5.48 -4.70 -8.29
CA PHE A 92 -6.62 -4.87 -7.40
C PHE A 92 -7.03 -6.33 -7.29
N ASP A 93 -7.10 -6.88 -6.09
CA ASP A 93 -7.60 -8.23 -5.84
C ASP A 93 -8.03 -8.40 -4.37
N ILE A 94 -9.33 -8.62 -4.15
CA ILE A 94 -9.93 -8.80 -2.83
C ILE A 94 -9.47 -10.08 -2.10
N LYS A 95 -8.79 -11.01 -2.80
CA LYS A 95 -8.31 -12.28 -2.23
C LYS A 95 -6.91 -12.16 -1.63
N HIS A 96 -6.31 -10.99 -1.70
CA HIS A 96 -4.99 -10.71 -1.18
C HIS A 96 -5.02 -9.45 -0.33
N SER A 97 -4.10 -9.38 0.63
CA SER A 97 -3.86 -8.15 1.39
C SER A 97 -3.14 -7.10 0.54
N GLY A 98 -3.26 -5.82 0.89
CA GLY A 98 -2.56 -4.72 0.25
C GLY A 98 -1.03 -4.91 0.26
N ALA A 99 -0.46 -5.48 1.31
CA ALA A 99 0.98 -5.76 1.39
C ALA A 99 1.43 -6.84 0.42
N VAL A 100 0.67 -7.92 0.28
CA VAL A 100 0.97 -8.98 -0.69
C VAL A 100 0.81 -8.48 -2.11
N LEU A 101 -0.21 -7.67 -2.40
CA LEU A 101 -0.38 -7.03 -3.70
C LEU A 101 0.76 -6.08 -4.03
N ALA A 102 1.17 -5.23 -3.08
CA ALA A 102 2.32 -4.35 -3.26
C ALA A 102 3.61 -5.15 -3.55
N TRP A 103 3.83 -6.26 -2.84
CA TRP A 103 4.97 -7.13 -3.11
C TRP A 103 4.92 -7.73 -4.52
N LYS A 104 3.78 -8.28 -4.94
CA LYS A 104 3.59 -8.84 -6.29
C LYS A 104 3.82 -7.78 -7.37
N TYR A 105 3.34 -6.56 -7.16
CA TYR A 105 3.51 -5.46 -8.10
C TYR A 105 4.98 -5.02 -8.22
N PHE A 106 5.65 -4.79 -7.09
CA PHE A 106 7.02 -4.25 -7.11
C PHE A 106 8.09 -5.32 -7.40
N HIS A 107 7.84 -6.57 -7.02
CA HIS A 107 8.79 -7.69 -7.08
C HIS A 107 8.19 -8.96 -7.72
N PRO A 108 7.64 -8.89 -8.95
CA PRO A 108 6.81 -9.96 -9.55
C PRO A 108 7.54 -11.30 -9.75
N LYS A 109 8.87 -11.29 -9.77
CA LYS A 109 9.71 -12.49 -9.93
C LYS A 109 10.27 -13.04 -8.62
N LYS A 110 9.92 -12.44 -7.48
CA LYS A 110 10.42 -12.87 -6.16
C LYS A 110 9.32 -13.57 -5.37
N PRO A 111 9.67 -14.59 -4.56
CA PRO A 111 8.71 -15.20 -3.66
C PRO A 111 8.21 -14.18 -2.65
N ILE A 112 6.96 -14.33 -2.20
CA ILE A 112 6.37 -13.51 -1.15
C ILE A 112 7.08 -13.83 0.19
N PRO A 113 7.68 -12.83 0.88
CA PRO A 113 8.28 -13.00 2.19
C PRO A 113 7.32 -13.63 3.19
N GLN A 114 7.82 -14.51 4.05
CA GLN A 114 6.98 -15.27 4.98
C GLN A 114 6.16 -14.36 5.91
N PHE A 115 6.74 -13.26 6.40
CA PHE A 115 6.02 -12.34 7.28
C PHE A 115 4.84 -11.65 6.57
N LEU A 116 4.96 -11.33 5.27
CA LEU A 116 3.83 -10.78 4.50
C LEU A 116 2.67 -11.77 4.37
N LYS A 117 2.95 -13.08 4.39
CA LYS A 117 1.89 -14.09 4.41
C LYS A 117 1.17 -14.12 5.76
N HIS A 118 1.86 -13.86 6.87
CA HIS A 118 1.20 -13.72 8.17
C HIS A 118 0.39 -12.42 8.27
N VAL A 119 0.89 -11.32 7.70
CA VAL A 119 0.12 -10.08 7.54
C VAL A 119 -1.17 -10.36 6.77
N GLU A 120 -1.08 -11.02 5.61
CA GLU A 120 -2.26 -11.41 4.81
C GLU A 120 -3.22 -12.34 5.56
N ASP A 121 -2.68 -13.31 6.29
CA ASP A 121 -3.50 -14.30 7.01
C ASP A 121 -4.32 -13.66 8.15
N VAL A 122 -3.81 -12.60 8.78
CA VAL A 122 -4.53 -11.81 9.79
C VAL A 122 -5.45 -10.79 9.15
N ASP A 123 -4.98 -10.06 8.15
CA ASP A 123 -5.73 -9.03 7.43
C ASP A 123 -7.03 -9.61 6.80
N LEU A 124 -6.92 -10.78 6.17
CA LEU A 124 -8.05 -11.49 5.58
C LEU A 124 -8.82 -12.38 6.57
N TRP A 125 -8.50 -12.35 7.88
CA TRP A 125 -9.11 -13.20 8.92
C TRP A 125 -9.09 -14.71 8.60
N SER A 126 -8.05 -15.18 7.89
CA SER A 126 -7.95 -16.56 7.42
C SER A 126 -7.41 -17.52 8.47
N PHE A 127 -6.43 -17.10 9.27
CA PHE A 127 -5.78 -17.89 10.34
C PHE A 127 -5.35 -19.31 9.93
N LYS A 128 -4.86 -19.48 8.70
CA LYS A 128 -4.40 -20.76 8.15
C LYS A 128 -2.95 -21.08 8.50
N LEU A 129 -2.14 -20.07 8.78
CA LEU A 129 -0.74 -20.26 9.15
C LEU A 129 -0.60 -20.38 10.67
N ALA A 130 0.34 -21.22 11.10
CA ALA A 130 0.65 -21.37 12.51
C ALA A 130 1.11 -20.02 13.09
N ASN A 131 0.56 -19.69 14.27
CA ASN A 131 0.97 -18.55 15.08
C ASN A 131 0.79 -17.16 14.43
N SER A 132 -0.08 -17.01 13.41
CA SER A 132 -0.29 -15.70 12.75
C SER A 132 -0.69 -14.59 13.73
N ARG A 133 -1.50 -14.89 14.74
CA ARG A 133 -1.93 -13.90 15.74
C ARG A 133 -0.77 -13.45 16.63
N GLU A 134 0.02 -14.40 17.09
CA GLU A 134 1.17 -14.17 17.96
C GLU A 134 2.28 -13.41 17.22
N ILE A 135 2.53 -13.79 15.97
CA ILE A 135 3.50 -13.10 15.10
C ILE A 135 3.03 -11.66 14.84
N MET A 136 1.75 -11.44 14.49
CA MET A 136 1.24 -10.08 14.28
C MET A 136 1.27 -9.25 15.55
N THR A 137 0.91 -9.82 16.70
CA THR A 137 1.01 -9.14 18.00
C THR A 137 2.44 -8.70 18.29
N TYR A 138 3.43 -9.54 17.95
CA TYR A 138 4.84 -9.17 18.08
C TYR A 138 5.25 -8.06 17.09
N ILE A 139 4.82 -8.13 15.84
CA ILE A 139 5.07 -7.10 14.82
C ILE A 139 4.50 -5.73 15.25
N ASP A 140 3.31 -5.72 15.85
CA ASP A 140 2.64 -4.51 16.34
C ASP A 140 3.39 -3.83 17.50
N THR A 141 4.40 -4.49 18.10
CA THR A 141 5.26 -3.86 19.11
C THR A 141 6.35 -2.97 18.52
N PHE A 142 6.60 -3.05 17.21
CA PHE A 142 7.62 -2.25 16.53
C PHE A 142 7.04 -0.95 16.01
N GLU A 143 7.84 0.11 16.04
CA GLU A 143 7.49 1.34 15.37
C GLU A 143 7.54 1.16 13.84
N PHE A 144 6.51 1.68 13.16
CA PHE A 144 6.41 1.66 11.70
C PHE A 144 7.30 2.73 11.06
N THR A 145 8.60 2.47 11.07
CA THR A 145 9.64 3.37 10.55
C THR A 145 10.49 2.70 9.45
N PHE A 146 10.98 3.50 8.52
CA PHE A 146 11.93 3.06 7.49
C PHE A 146 13.37 3.35 7.95
N PRO A 147 14.36 2.51 7.58
CA PRO A 147 15.77 2.79 7.80
C PRO A 147 16.27 4.05 7.08
#